data_AF-A0A960H602-F1
#
_entry.id   AF-A0A960H602-F1
#
_cell.length_a   1.000
_cell.length_b   1.000
_cell.length_c   1.000
_cell.angle_alpha   90.00
_cell.angle_beta   90.00
_cell.angle_gamma   90.00
#
_symmetry.space_group_name_H-M   'P 1'
#
loop_
_entity.id
_entity.type
_entity.pdbx_description
1 polymer ?
#
loop_
_entity_poly.entity_id
_entity_poly.type
_entity_poly.pdbx_seq_one_letter_code
_entity_poly.pdbx_strand_id
1 'polypeptide(L)' 'MAAMKPRTGDGPLEATKEGRGIVMRVPLEGGGRLVVELT' A
#
# COMPACT_ATOMS: atom_id res chain seq x y z
N MET A 1 18.57 -17.98 -15.51
CA MET A 1 17.23 -17.89 -14.89
C MET A 1 17.19 -16.64 -14.04
N ALA A 2 16.46 -15.59 -14.45
CA ALA A 2 16.30 -14.40 -13.62
C ALA A 2 15.12 -14.61 -12.67
N ALA A 3 15.40 -14.70 -11.38
CA ALA A 3 14.35 -14.70 -10.36
C ALA A 3 13.78 -13.28 -10.30
N MET A 4 12.67 -13.04 -10.99
CA MET A 4 11.87 -11.86 -10.67
C MET A 4 11.44 -12.01 -9.22
N LYS A 5 11.78 -11.03 -8.37
CA LYS A 5 11.19 -10.93 -7.03
C LYS A 5 9.67 -11.09 -7.22
N PRO A 6 9.01 -12.00 -6.50
CA PRO A 6 7.56 -12.09 -6.54
C PRO A 6 7.01 -10.68 -6.38
N ARG A 7 6.12 -10.26 -7.28
CA ARG A 7 5.44 -8.97 -7.18
C ARG A 7 4.42 -9.06 -6.04
N THR A 8 4.88 -9.29 -4.81
CA THR A 8 4.11 -9.16 -3.58
C THR A 8 3.94 -7.67 -3.27
N GLY A 9 3.25 -6.97 -4.18
CA GLY A 9 2.76 -5.61 -3.91
C GLY A 9 1.43 -5.63 -3.17
N ASP A 10 0.78 -6.80 -3.05
CA ASP A 10 -0.48 -6.99 -2.32
C ASP A 10 -0.25 -7.13 -0.79
N GLY A 11 0.70 -6.37 -0.25
CA GLY A 11 0.90 -6.30 1.20
C GLY A 11 -0.40 -5.92 1.92
N PRO A 12 -0.53 -6.19 3.24
CA PRO A 12 -1.77 -5.93 3.96
C PRO A 12 -2.20 -4.46 3.82
N LEU A 13 -3.49 -4.21 4.02
CA LEU A 13 -3.98 -2.85 4.18
C LEU A 13 -3.26 -2.19 5.37
N GLU A 14 -2.72 -1.00 5.14
CA GLU A 14 -2.04 -0.21 6.16
C GLU A 14 -2.82 1.08 6.42
N ALA A 15 -3.07 1.40 7.69
CA ALA A 15 -3.63 2.68 8.10
C ALA A 15 -2.76 3.27 9.21
N THR A 16 -2.30 4.51 9.03
CA THR A 16 -1.42 5.21 9.96
C THR A 16 -2.00 6.57 10.28
N LYS A 17 -2.01 6.94 11.58
CA LYS A 17 -2.34 8.30 11.99
C LYS A 17 -1.14 9.20 11.74
N GLU A 18 -1.27 10.17 10.86
CA GLU A 18 -0.24 11.17 10.58
C GLU A 18 -0.79 12.55 11.00
N GLY A 19 -0.26 13.11 12.10
CA GLY A 19 -0.75 14.35 12.68
C GLY A 19 -2.21 14.26 13.15
N ARG A 20 -3.08 15.06 12.51
CA ARG A 20 -4.54 15.08 12.78
C ARG A 20 -5.34 14.20 11.82
N GLY A 21 -4.73 13.70 10.74
CA GLY A 21 -5.39 12.88 9.73
C GLY A 21 -5.00 11.40 9.80
N ILE A 22 -5.63 10.60 8.94
CA ILE A 22 -5.32 9.19 8.73
C ILE A 22 -4.83 9.01 7.29
N VAL A 23 -3.66 8.40 7.13
CA VAL A 23 -3.15 7.96 5.83
C VAL A 23 -3.42 6.47 5.69
N MET A 24 -4.18 6.10 4.67
CA MET A 24 -4.50 4.71 4.35
C MET A 24 -3.83 4.30 3.04
N ARG A 25 -3.17 3.14 3.04
CA ARG A 25 -2.48 2.54 1.89
C ARG A 25 -3.16 1.22 1.57
N VAL A 26 -3.89 1.19 0.45
CA VAL A 26 -4.64 0.02 -0.01
C VAL A 26 -3.86 -0.67 -1.12
N PRO A 27 -3.53 -1.97 -0.99
CA PRO A 27 -2.91 -2.74 -2.07
C PRO A 27 -3.85 -2.83 -3.27
N LEU A 28 -3.30 -2.73 -4.48
CA LEU A 28 -4.03 -2.93 -5.73
C LEU A 28 -3.47 -4.13 -6.48
N GLU A 29 -4.35 -4.87 -7.13
CA GLU A 29 -3.96 -5.95 -8.04
C GLU A 29 -2.96 -5.44 -9.09
N GLY A 30 -1.85 -6.14 -9.26
CA GLY A 30 -0.75 -5.72 -10.16
C GLY A 30 0.40 -5.01 -9.45
N GLY A 31 0.36 -4.88 -8.13
CA GLY A 31 1.51 -4.53 -7.29
C GLY A 31 1.68 -3.05 -6.99
N GLY A 32 0.64 -2.25 -7.23
CA GLY A 32 0.57 -0.83 -6.84
C GLY A 32 -0.12 -0.63 -5.49
N ARG A 33 -0.17 0.62 -5.02
CA ARG A 33 -0.92 1.01 -3.83
C ARG A 33 -1.71 2.29 -4.10
N LEU A 34 -2.98 2.31 -3.70
CA LEU A 34 -3.77 3.53 -3.59
C LEU A 34 -3.49 4.17 -2.24
N VAL A 35 -3.14 5.46 -2.23
CA VAL A 35 -2.88 6.23 -0.99
C VAL A 35 -3.99 7.26 -0.83
N VAL A 36 -4.66 7.25 0.31
CA VAL A 36 -5.75 8.18 0.66
C VAL A 36 -5.44 8.86 1.98
N GLU A 37 -5.55 10.18 2.02
CA GLU A 37 -5.48 10.98 3.24
C GLU A 37 -6.89 11.38 3.66
N LEU A 38 -7.24 11.07 4.92
CA LEU A 38 -8.47 11.52 5.55
C LEU A 38 -8.10 12.61 6.57
N THR A 39 -8.41 13.86 6.23
CA THR A 39 -8.19 15.05 7.08
C THR A 39 -9.39 15.38 7.95
#